data_AF-A0A526TEH2-F1
#
_entry.id   AF-A0A526TEH2-F1
#
_cell.length_a   1.000
_cell.length_b   1.000
_cell.length_c   1.000
_cell.angle_alpha   90.00
_cell.angle_beta   90.00
_cell.angle_gamma   90.00
#
_symmetry.space_group_name_H-M   'P 1'
#
loop_
_entity.id
_entity.type
_entity.pdbx_description
1 polymer ?
#
loop_
_entity_poly.entity_id
_entity_poly.type
_entity_poly.pdbx_seq_one_letter_code
_entity_poly.pdbx_strand_id
1 'polypeptide(L)'
;QRLAFERLRKMLPEAPASLTNSSGIFLGERFHYDLARPGAALYGINPTPAKSNPMLPVVRLQAKVAQTRSVEKGAGVGYGHTYHAQGPLRLATISFGYADGWQRRAASAAWF
;
A
#
# COMPACT_ATOMS: atom_id res chain seq x y z
N GLN A 1 21.31 -9.72 -10.07
CA GLN A 1 21.76 -8.61 -9.18
C GLN A 1 22.90 -9.04 -8.25
N ARG A 2 22.72 -9.97 -7.29
CA ARG A 2 23.77 -10.43 -6.36
C ARG A 2 25.11 -10.77 -7.02
N LEU A 3 25.12 -11.67 -8.03
CA LEU A 3 26.35 -12.07 -8.72
C LEU A 3 27.07 -10.91 -9.42
N ALA A 4 26.31 -9.98 -10.00
CA ALA A 4 26.89 -8.79 -10.62
C ALA A 4 27.48 -7.83 -9.56
N PHE A 5 26.81 -7.68 -8.43
CA PHE A 5 27.29 -6.88 -7.30
C PHE A 5 28.61 -7.46 -6.74
N GLU A 6 28.70 -8.77 -6.53
CA GLU A 6 29.96 -9.43 -6.11
C GLU A 6 31.10 -9.20 -7.09
N ARG A 7 30.82 -9.34 -8.40
CA ARG A 7 31.83 -9.15 -9.43
C ARG A 7 32.37 -7.72 -9.44
N LEU A 8 31.48 -6.73 -9.38
CA LEU A 8 31.85 -5.31 -9.46
C LEU A 8 32.54 -4.83 -8.19
N ARG A 9 32.09 -5.27 -7.01
CA ARG A 9 32.72 -4.97 -5.72
C ARG A 9 34.21 -5.30 -5.72
N LYS A 10 34.58 -6.47 -6.25
CA LYS A 10 35.98 -6.92 -6.32
C LYS A 10 36.88 -6.06 -7.21
N MET A 11 36.31 -5.17 -8.02
CA MET A 11 37.04 -4.25 -8.90
C MET A 11 37.21 -2.85 -8.27
N LEU A 12 36.66 -2.62 -7.08
CA LEU A 12 36.69 -1.35 -6.36
C LEU A 12 37.53 -1.49 -5.07
N PRO A 13 37.98 -0.38 -4.46
CA PRO A 13 38.59 -0.41 -3.14
C PRO A 13 37.68 -1.07 -2.11
N GLU A 14 38.28 -1.73 -1.12
CA GLU A 14 37.54 -2.38 -0.03
C GLU A 14 36.70 -1.35 0.75
N ALA A 15 35.41 -1.66 0.89
CA ALA A 15 34.42 -0.86 1.61
C ALA A 15 33.26 -1.76 2.07
N PRO A 16 32.51 -1.36 3.12
CA PRO A 16 31.31 -2.07 3.53
C PRO A 16 30.31 -2.23 2.38
N ALA A 17 29.83 -3.45 2.18
CA ALA A 17 28.90 -3.81 1.14
C ALA A 17 27.44 -3.60 1.60
N SER A 18 26.65 -2.97 0.75
CA SER A 18 25.22 -2.78 0.98
C SER A 18 24.42 -3.03 -0.29
N LEU A 19 23.64 -4.10 -0.33
CA LEU A 19 22.76 -4.41 -1.46
C LEU A 19 21.28 -4.42 -1.08
N THR A 20 20.95 -4.90 0.12
CA THR A 20 19.60 -5.35 0.43
C THR A 20 18.66 -4.26 0.91
N ASN A 21 17.41 -4.33 0.44
CA ASN A 21 16.28 -3.51 0.89
C ASN A 21 15.36 -4.35 1.80
N SER A 22 14.17 -3.83 2.14
CA SER A 22 13.14 -4.54 2.92
C SER A 22 12.92 -5.99 2.49
N SER A 23 12.61 -6.24 1.21
CA SER A 23 12.34 -7.60 0.70
C SER A 23 13.60 -8.45 0.61
N GLY A 24 14.73 -7.84 0.28
CA GLY A 24 16.01 -8.56 0.16
C GLY A 24 16.47 -9.18 1.48
N ILE A 25 16.14 -8.56 2.63
CA ILE A 25 16.45 -9.10 3.97
C ILE A 25 15.85 -10.51 4.14
N PHE A 26 14.68 -10.76 3.56
CA PHE A 26 13.96 -12.03 3.66
C PHE A 26 14.39 -13.08 2.62
N LEU A 27 15.42 -12.81 1.80
CA LEU A 27 16.00 -13.78 0.85
C LEU A 27 17.13 -14.63 1.45
N GLY A 28 17.48 -14.40 2.72
CA GLY A 28 18.49 -15.13 3.49
C GLY A 28 19.81 -14.37 3.68
N GLU A 29 20.63 -14.84 4.62
CA GLU A 29 21.86 -14.17 5.11
C GLU A 29 22.86 -13.79 4.01
N ARG A 30 22.94 -14.59 2.95
CA ARG A 30 23.80 -14.31 1.77
C ARG A 30 23.48 -13.00 1.03
N PHE A 31 22.36 -12.35 1.35
CA PHE A 31 21.97 -11.06 0.81
C PHE A 31 22.16 -9.91 1.79
N HIS A 32 22.51 -10.16 3.07
CA HIS A 32 22.54 -9.12 4.10
C HIS A 32 23.73 -8.18 3.95
N TYR A 33 24.89 -8.73 3.55
CA TYR A 33 26.14 -7.99 3.49
C TYR A 33 26.45 -7.26 4.81
N ASP A 34 27.26 -6.21 4.77
CA ASP A 34 27.66 -5.45 5.95
C ASP A 34 26.56 -4.47 6.41
N LEU A 35 25.71 -4.00 5.47
CA LEU A 35 24.65 -3.05 5.77
C LEU A 35 23.36 -3.34 4.98
N ALA A 36 22.28 -3.58 5.72
CA ALA A 36 20.92 -3.65 5.18
C ALA A 36 20.24 -2.28 5.15
N ARG A 37 19.29 -2.08 4.22
CA ARG A 37 18.53 -0.82 4.05
C ARG A 37 17.01 -1.07 4.11
N PRO A 38 16.47 -1.53 5.26
CA PRO A 38 15.04 -1.67 5.41
C PRO A 38 14.36 -0.31 5.31
N GLY A 39 13.33 -0.22 4.46
CA GLY A 39 12.51 0.98 4.28
C GLY A 39 11.05 0.63 4.54
N ALA A 40 10.35 0.22 3.48
CA ALA A 40 8.94 -0.18 3.52
C ALA A 40 8.55 -1.11 4.70
N ALA A 41 9.41 -2.08 5.06
CA ALA A 41 9.18 -2.99 6.18
C ALA A 41 9.06 -2.28 7.52
N LEU A 42 9.84 -1.21 7.75
CA LEU A 42 9.77 -0.38 8.95
C LEU A 42 8.43 0.35 9.09
N TYR A 43 7.71 0.54 7.98
CA TYR A 43 6.39 1.17 7.93
C TYR A 43 5.25 0.15 7.87
N GLY A 44 5.53 -1.13 8.17
CA GLY A 44 4.52 -2.19 8.21
C GLY A 44 4.15 -2.77 6.84
N ILE A 45 4.81 -2.33 5.75
CA ILE A 45 4.53 -2.84 4.40
C ILE A 45 5.14 -4.23 4.25
N ASN A 46 4.36 -5.17 3.69
CA ASN A 46 4.77 -6.56 3.53
C ASN A 46 6.02 -6.71 2.64
N PRO A 47 7.17 -7.15 3.20
CA PRO A 47 8.39 -7.38 2.43
C PRO A 47 8.37 -8.72 1.68
N THR A 48 7.42 -9.63 1.97
CA THR A 48 7.27 -10.95 1.36
C THR A 48 5.89 -11.10 0.70
N PRO A 49 5.66 -10.45 -0.46
CA PRO A 49 4.40 -10.57 -1.19
C PRO A 49 4.17 -12.04 -1.56
N ALA A 50 2.96 -12.56 -1.32
CA ALA A 50 2.55 -13.97 -1.33
C ALA A 50 2.72 -14.76 -0.02
N LYS A 51 3.30 -14.18 1.03
CA LYS A 51 3.29 -14.75 2.39
C LYS A 51 2.58 -13.81 3.36
N SER A 52 2.21 -14.36 4.53
CA SER A 52 1.73 -13.56 5.65
C SER A 52 2.72 -12.45 5.96
N ASN A 53 2.23 -11.22 6.19
CA ASN A 53 3.08 -10.08 6.46
C ASN A 53 3.69 -10.22 7.87
N PRO A 54 5.02 -10.33 8.01
CA PRO A 54 5.65 -10.44 9.33
C PRO A 54 5.74 -9.09 10.06
N MET A 55 5.40 -7.98 9.41
CA MET A 55 5.51 -6.64 9.98
C MET A 55 4.23 -6.24 10.72
N LEU A 56 4.39 -5.46 11.79
CA LEU A 56 3.26 -4.86 12.49
C LEU A 56 2.67 -3.69 11.68
N PRO A 57 1.35 -3.48 11.70
CA PRO A 57 0.75 -2.32 11.08
C PRO A 57 1.17 -1.04 11.84
N VAL A 58 1.76 -0.08 11.13
CA VAL A 58 2.26 1.18 11.72
C VAL A 58 1.31 2.35 11.45
N VAL A 59 0.59 2.32 10.33
CA VAL A 59 -0.31 3.41 9.92
C VAL A 59 -1.76 2.92 9.95
N ARG A 60 -2.64 3.72 10.57
CA ARG A 60 -4.09 3.55 10.52
C ARG A 60 -4.72 4.80 9.92
N LEU A 61 -5.51 4.60 8.87
CA LEU A 61 -6.28 5.67 8.22
C LEU A 61 -7.74 5.59 8.66
N GLN A 62 -8.30 6.72 9.11
CA GLN A 62 -9.70 6.80 9.56
C GLN A 62 -10.34 8.08 9.01
N ALA A 63 -11.63 8.00 8.71
CA ALA A 63 -12.43 9.13 8.25
C ALA A 63 -13.77 9.16 9.02
N LYS A 64 -14.35 10.35 9.14
CA LYS A 64 -15.66 10.52 9.78
C LYS A 64 -16.77 10.47 8.75
N VAL A 65 -17.94 9.98 9.15
CA VAL A 65 -19.17 10.15 8.38
C VAL A 65 -19.60 11.61 8.49
N ALA A 66 -19.66 12.31 7.36
CA ALA A 66 -20.13 13.67 7.26
C ALA A 66 -21.65 13.74 7.09
N GLN A 67 -22.23 12.76 6.39
CA GLN A 67 -23.67 12.71 6.13
C GLN A 67 -24.15 11.27 5.94
N THR A 68 -25.38 10.98 6.38
CA THR A 68 -26.12 9.79 5.98
C THR A 68 -27.38 10.15 5.19
N ARG A 69 -27.79 9.28 4.25
CA ARG A 69 -29.02 9.45 3.45
C ARG A 69 -29.66 8.09 3.18
N SER A 70 -30.98 8.04 3.08
CA SER A 70 -31.69 6.90 2.50
C SER A 70 -32.08 7.23 1.06
N VAL A 71 -31.94 6.26 0.16
CA VAL A 71 -32.30 6.40 -1.26
C VAL A 71 -33.10 5.20 -1.74
N GLU A 72 -33.95 5.42 -2.73
CA GLU A 72 -34.77 4.38 -3.35
C GLU A 72 -34.12 3.79 -4.59
N LYS A 73 -34.74 2.74 -5.13
CA LYS A 73 -34.35 2.13 -6.40
C LYS A 73 -34.24 3.19 -7.51
N GLY A 74 -33.18 3.12 -8.29
CA GLY A 74 -32.90 4.01 -9.42
C GLY A 74 -32.15 5.29 -9.05
N ALA A 75 -31.90 5.57 -7.77
CA ALA A 75 -31.09 6.73 -7.37
C ALA A 75 -29.63 6.58 -7.84
N GLY A 76 -29.12 7.58 -8.57
CA GLY A 76 -27.73 7.63 -9.00
C GLY A 76 -26.79 8.12 -7.88
N VAL A 77 -25.63 7.50 -7.73
CA VAL A 77 -24.65 7.83 -6.67
C VAL A 77 -23.37 8.44 -7.26
N GLY A 78 -22.92 9.53 -6.66
CA GLY A 78 -21.68 10.22 -7.03
C GLY A 78 -21.76 10.98 -8.37
N TYR A 79 -20.62 11.54 -8.78
CA TYR A 79 -20.51 12.25 -10.05
C TYR A 79 -20.69 11.30 -11.24
N GLY A 80 -21.48 11.71 -12.23
CA GLY A 80 -21.75 10.92 -13.43
C GLY A 80 -22.63 9.69 -13.22
N HIS A 81 -23.13 9.47 -11.99
CA HIS A 81 -24.07 8.41 -11.63
C HIS A 81 -23.67 7.02 -12.18
N THR A 82 -22.40 6.66 -12.07
CA THR A 82 -21.91 5.37 -12.58
C THR A 82 -22.47 4.16 -11.81
N TYR A 83 -23.05 4.41 -10.63
CA TYR A 83 -23.83 3.43 -9.88
C TYR A 83 -25.25 3.95 -9.69
N HIS A 84 -26.21 3.03 -9.81
CA HIS A 84 -27.62 3.25 -9.51
C HIS A 84 -28.09 2.22 -8.48
N ALA A 85 -28.80 2.69 -7.46
CA ALA A 85 -29.34 1.83 -6.42
C ALA A 85 -30.31 0.80 -7.02
N GLN A 86 -30.10 -0.49 -6.71
CA GLN A 86 -30.95 -1.58 -7.20
C GLN A 86 -32.22 -1.78 -6.35
N GLY A 87 -32.28 -1.13 -5.19
CA GLY A 87 -33.36 -1.16 -4.20
C GLY A 87 -33.13 -0.07 -3.14
N PRO A 88 -33.95 -0.03 -2.06
CA PRO A 88 -33.73 0.87 -0.94
C PRO A 88 -32.34 0.69 -0.32
N LEU A 89 -31.59 1.77 -0.14
CA LEU A 89 -30.20 1.76 0.33
C LEU A 89 -29.95 2.90 1.33
N ARG A 90 -29.11 2.66 2.34
CA ARG A 90 -28.58 3.69 3.23
C ARG A 90 -27.14 4.03 2.84
N LEU A 91 -26.90 5.29 2.53
CA LEU A 91 -25.62 5.83 2.10
C LEU A 91 -24.94 6.59 3.25
N ALA A 92 -23.61 6.50 3.31
CA ALA A 92 -22.76 7.35 4.15
C ALA A 92 -21.74 8.09 3.29
N THR A 93 -21.72 9.42 3.38
CA THR A 93 -20.66 10.26 2.83
C THR A 93 -19.59 10.45 3.88
N ILE A 94 -18.33 10.16 3.55
CA ILE A 94 -17.19 10.31 4.47
C ILE A 94 -16.34 11.54 4.12
N SER A 95 -15.70 12.13 5.12
CA SER A 95 -14.82 13.31 4.99
C SER A 95 -13.41 12.91 4.53
N PHE A 96 -13.31 12.24 3.39
CA PHE A 96 -12.03 11.78 2.84
C PHE A 96 -12.15 11.59 1.33
N GLY A 97 -11.19 12.10 0.57
CA GLY A 97 -11.21 12.05 -0.88
C GLY A 97 -9.83 12.15 -1.51
N TYR A 98 -9.80 12.47 -2.80
CA TYR A 98 -8.55 12.44 -3.57
C TYR A 98 -7.56 13.54 -3.21
N ALA A 99 -8.06 14.68 -2.71
CA ALA A 99 -7.21 15.73 -2.19
C ALA A 99 -6.44 15.29 -0.92
N ASP A 100 -6.96 14.28 -0.21
CA ASP A 100 -6.34 13.69 0.97
C ASP A 100 -5.43 12.48 0.63
N GLY A 101 -5.23 12.19 -0.67
CA GLY A 101 -4.38 11.10 -1.15
C GLY A 101 -5.11 9.81 -1.56
N TRP A 102 -6.45 9.77 -1.51
CA TRP A 102 -7.21 8.62 -2.02
C TRP A 102 -7.26 8.60 -3.55
N GLN A 103 -6.81 7.53 -4.20
CA GLN A 103 -6.81 7.51 -5.67
C GLN A 103 -8.23 7.60 -6.23
N ARG A 104 -8.51 8.62 -7.05
CA ARG A 104 -9.83 8.79 -7.71
C ARG A 104 -10.23 7.59 -8.55
N ARG A 105 -9.26 6.90 -9.18
CA ARG A 105 -9.52 5.66 -9.94
C ARG A 105 -9.86 4.47 -9.04
N ALA A 106 -9.45 4.49 -7.77
CA ALA A 106 -9.89 3.53 -6.75
C ALA A 106 -11.23 3.94 -6.11
N ALA A 107 -11.62 5.22 -6.20
CA ALA A 107 -12.87 5.73 -5.64
C ALA A 107 -14.13 5.21 -6.35
N SER A 108 -14.04 4.74 -7.60
CA SER A 108 -15.14 4.01 -8.25
C SER A 108 -15.33 2.57 -7.74
N ALA A 109 -14.45 2.11 -6.83
CA ALA A 109 -14.49 0.78 -6.22
C ALA A 109 -14.82 0.81 -4.71
N ALA A 110 -14.99 1.99 -4.10
CA ALA A 110 -15.46 2.11 -2.72
C ALA A 110 -16.97 2.33 -2.71
N TRP A 111 -17.74 1.24 -2.65
CA TRP A 111 -19.17 1.26 -2.37
C TRP A 111 -19.36 0.68 -0.97
N PHE A 112 -19.66 1.53 0.01
CA PHE A 112 -20.23 1.11 1.30
C PHE A 112 -21.75 1.17 1.19
#